data_AF-A0A7K6APE8-F1
#
_entry.id   AF-A0A7K6APE8-F1
#
_cell.length_a   1.000
_cell.length_b   1.000
_cell.length_c   1.000
_cell.angle_alpha   90.00
_cell.angle_beta   90.00
_cell.angle_gamma   90.00
#
_symmetry.space_group_name_H-M   'P 1'
#
loop_
_entity.id
_entity.type
_entity.pdbx_description
1 polymer ?
#
loop_
_entity_poly.entity_id
_entity_poly.type
_entity_poly.pdbx_seq_one_letter_code
_entity_poly.pdbx_strand_id
1 'polypeptide(L)'
;QMSGSQAPPGRGVPCLRCRGTCAGFEPHSWRKICKSCKCSQEEHSLSSDAEDDLKIGRLLSDSKYATLTARVKGGDGVRIYKRNRMIVTNPIVSRKDPTFDTVTYEWAPPGLTQKLAMQYMELIPKEMQPVAGTDGAYYRRRQLMRQLPLYDQDPSQCHGLSEGELKLMEDFVKKYKAEALGVGEVALPGQGGSGKEEGKAQDKTVAATKPSEATKAPESTSESTNGALEPAGEPYHCDTCKRAVPADCPVVYADRAGYSRQWHPACFVCCRCSEPLVDLIYFWKSGAAWCGRHYCESLRPRCAGCDEV
;
A
#
# COMPACT_ATOMS: atom_id res chain seq x y z
N GLN A 1 -35.23 -16.38 25.04
CA GLN A 1 -33.99 -17.15 25.31
C GLN A 1 -33.72 -17.98 24.06
N MET A 2 -32.53 -18.03 23.46
CA MET A 2 -31.26 -17.40 23.80
C MET A 2 -30.77 -16.53 22.63
N SER A 3 -30.20 -15.36 22.90
CA SER A 3 -29.44 -14.61 21.91
C SER A 3 -28.08 -15.30 21.71
N GLY A 4 -27.80 -15.77 20.51
CA GLY A 4 -26.50 -16.33 20.15
C GLY A 4 -25.42 -15.25 20.15
N SER A 5 -24.81 -14.99 21.31
CA SER A 5 -23.66 -14.11 21.44
C SER A 5 -22.50 -14.69 20.64
N GLN A 6 -22.14 -14.08 19.50
CA GLN A 6 -20.90 -14.42 18.82
C GLN A 6 -19.74 -14.23 19.81
N ALA A 7 -18.89 -15.24 19.94
CA ALA A 7 -17.73 -15.15 20.81
C ALA A 7 -16.81 -14.03 20.29
N PRO A 8 -16.32 -13.12 21.15
CA PRO A 8 -15.45 -12.04 20.69
C PRO A 8 -14.16 -12.62 20.10
N PRO A 9 -13.67 -12.09 18.96
CA PRO A 9 -12.42 -12.55 18.35
C PRO A 9 -11.26 -12.40 19.33
N GLY A 10 -10.42 -13.43 19.43
CA GLY A 10 -9.25 -13.46 20.32
C GLY A 10 -9.45 -14.10 21.70
N ARG A 11 -10.61 -14.71 22.01
CA ARG A 11 -10.74 -15.54 23.23
C ARG A 11 -9.85 -16.79 23.10
N GLY A 12 -8.86 -16.92 23.99
CA GLY A 12 -7.93 -18.07 24.02
C GLY A 12 -6.63 -17.91 23.22
N VAL A 13 -6.45 -16.81 22.46
CA VAL A 13 -5.19 -16.55 21.74
C VAL A 13 -4.21 -15.80 22.66
N PRO A 14 -3.01 -16.34 22.95
CA PRO A 14 -2.04 -15.69 23.83
C PRO A 14 -1.48 -14.43 23.19
N CYS A 15 -1.32 -13.36 23.97
CA CYS A 15 -0.72 -12.11 23.48
C CYS A 15 0.77 -12.27 23.25
N LEU A 16 1.25 -11.81 22.10
CA LEU A 16 2.66 -11.88 21.73
C LEU A 16 3.57 -10.98 22.59
N ARG A 17 3.01 -9.93 23.20
CA ARG A 17 3.71 -9.04 24.13
C ARG A 17 3.58 -9.42 25.60
N CYS A 18 2.43 -9.95 26.04
CA CYS A 18 2.15 -10.09 27.48
C CYS A 18 2.88 -11.25 28.18
N ARG A 19 3.68 -12.06 27.46
CA ARG A 19 4.40 -13.25 28.00
C ARG A 19 3.52 -14.18 28.86
N GLY A 20 2.23 -14.33 28.53
CA GLY A 20 1.30 -15.16 29.29
C GLY A 20 0.57 -14.48 30.48
N THR A 21 0.75 -13.17 30.71
CA THR A 21 0.00 -12.37 31.71
C THR A 21 -1.52 -12.32 31.43
N CYS A 22 -1.98 -12.88 30.31
CA CYS A 22 -3.31 -12.72 29.77
C CYS A 22 -3.72 -13.98 28.99
N ALA A 23 -4.90 -14.54 29.29
CA ALA A 23 -5.41 -15.79 28.71
C ALA A 23 -6.12 -15.62 27.35
N GLY A 24 -6.12 -14.40 26.80
CA GLY A 24 -6.86 -14.02 25.59
C GLY A 24 -6.98 -12.51 25.46
N PHE A 25 -7.59 -12.05 24.38
CA PHE A 25 -8.06 -10.67 24.30
C PHE A 25 -9.35 -10.50 25.11
N GLU A 26 -9.28 -9.73 26.19
CA GLU A 26 -10.46 -9.28 26.91
C GLU A 26 -10.71 -7.80 26.62
N PRO A 27 -11.56 -7.44 25.64
CA PRO A 27 -11.81 -6.04 25.33
C PRO A 27 -12.41 -5.30 26.53
N HIS A 28 -11.94 -4.08 26.75
CA HIS A 28 -12.63 -3.14 27.64
C HIS A 28 -13.93 -2.65 26.98
N SER A 29 -14.94 -2.29 27.77
CA SER A 29 -16.20 -1.73 27.25
C SER A 29 -16.07 -0.41 26.48
N TRP A 30 -14.92 0.27 26.58
CA TRP A 30 -14.66 1.57 25.96
C TRP A 30 -13.18 1.79 25.58
N ARG A 31 -12.32 0.78 25.74
CA ARG A 31 -10.90 0.85 25.33
C ARG A 31 -10.53 -0.32 24.43
N LYS A 32 -9.76 -0.05 23.37
CA LYS A 32 -9.26 -1.07 22.41
C LYS A 32 -8.00 -1.77 22.91
N ILE A 33 -7.90 -1.97 24.22
CA ILE A 33 -6.80 -2.67 24.88
C ILE A 33 -7.36 -3.80 25.75
N CYS A 34 -6.59 -4.86 25.93
CA CYS A 34 -6.95 -5.96 26.79
C CYS A 34 -7.02 -5.52 28.26
N LYS A 35 -8.09 -5.91 28.96
CA LYS A 35 -8.27 -5.67 30.39
C LYS A 35 -7.10 -6.19 31.22
N SER A 36 -6.58 -7.37 30.91
CA SER A 36 -5.58 -8.08 31.71
C SER A 36 -4.17 -7.49 31.54
N CYS A 37 -3.68 -7.34 30.30
CA CYS A 37 -2.28 -6.93 30.03
C CYS A 37 -2.09 -5.55 29.39
N LYS A 38 -3.19 -4.81 29.13
CA LYS A 38 -3.18 -3.48 28.49
C LYS A 38 -2.58 -3.40 27.08
N CYS A 39 -2.24 -4.53 26.46
CA CYS A 39 -1.82 -4.57 25.06
C CYS A 39 -3.02 -4.32 24.13
N SER A 40 -2.78 -3.74 22.96
CA SER A 40 -3.80 -3.47 21.94
C SER A 40 -4.28 -4.76 21.24
N GLN A 41 -5.41 -4.69 20.53
CA GLN A 41 -6.02 -5.87 19.91
C GLN A 41 -5.08 -6.60 18.95
N GLU A 42 -4.26 -5.86 18.19
CA GLU A 42 -3.32 -6.44 17.23
C GLU A 42 -2.20 -7.28 17.87
N GLU A 43 -1.95 -7.11 19.17
CA GLU A 43 -0.98 -7.92 19.93
C GLU A 43 -1.60 -9.23 20.48
N HIS A 44 -2.91 -9.45 20.29
CA HIS A 44 -3.63 -10.65 20.75
C HIS A 44 -4.25 -11.48 19.63
N SER A 45 -4.89 -10.85 18.64
CA SER A 45 -5.53 -11.55 17.54
C SER A 45 -5.35 -10.75 16.28
N LEU A 46 -4.73 -11.36 15.27
CA LEU A 46 -4.79 -10.82 13.92
C LEU A 46 -6.19 -10.99 13.35
N SER A 47 -6.58 -10.07 12.47
CA SER A 47 -7.64 -10.30 11.48
C SER A 47 -7.29 -11.50 10.60
N SER A 48 -8.32 -12.18 10.13
CA SER A 48 -8.21 -13.15 9.05
C SER A 48 -7.99 -12.45 7.71
N ASP A 49 -7.38 -13.17 6.77
CA ASP A 49 -7.21 -12.77 5.37
C ASP A 49 -8.50 -12.21 4.74
N ALA A 50 -9.66 -12.81 5.04
CA ALA A 50 -10.95 -12.39 4.50
C ALA A 50 -11.47 -11.08 5.12
N GLU A 51 -11.21 -10.85 6.40
CA GLU A 51 -11.54 -9.59 7.08
C GLU A 51 -10.66 -8.44 6.59
N ASP A 52 -9.36 -8.70 6.40
CA ASP A 52 -8.42 -7.74 5.82
C ASP A 52 -8.79 -7.40 4.37
N ASP A 53 -9.12 -8.40 3.54
CA ASP A 53 -9.53 -8.18 2.15
C ASP A 53 -10.87 -7.42 2.07
N LEU A 54 -11.81 -7.67 2.97
CA LEU A 54 -13.07 -6.91 3.08
C LEU A 54 -12.82 -5.45 3.50
N LYS A 55 -11.96 -5.25 4.49
CA LYS A 55 -11.58 -3.94 5.05
C LYS A 55 -10.86 -3.06 4.02
N ILE A 56 -9.83 -3.59 3.36
CA ILE A 56 -9.16 -2.89 2.25
C ILE A 56 -10.16 -2.68 1.09
N GLY A 57 -11.05 -3.64 0.85
CA GLY A 57 -12.15 -3.53 -0.10
C GLY A 57 -13.04 -2.29 0.14
N ARG A 58 -13.44 -2.04 1.40
CA ARG A 58 -14.17 -0.83 1.82
C ARG A 58 -13.32 0.44 1.78
N LEU A 59 -12.01 0.37 2.07
CA LEU A 59 -11.14 1.55 1.98
C LEU A 59 -10.99 2.03 0.53
N LEU A 60 -10.77 1.10 -0.39
CA LEU A 60 -10.55 1.41 -1.81
C LEU A 60 -11.87 1.57 -2.59
N SER A 61 -13.02 1.11 -2.07
CA SER A 61 -14.33 1.45 -2.65
C SER A 61 -14.52 2.97 -2.67
N ASP A 62 -15.18 3.45 -3.72
CA ASP A 62 -15.55 4.87 -3.84
C ASP A 62 -14.34 5.83 -3.89
N SER A 63 -13.19 5.27 -4.25
CA SER A 63 -11.96 5.98 -4.59
C SER A 63 -11.55 5.67 -6.05
N LYS A 64 -10.56 6.40 -6.58
CA LYS A 64 -9.95 6.12 -7.89
C LYS A 64 -9.31 4.72 -8.01
N TYR A 65 -9.14 4.00 -6.89
CA TYR A 65 -8.57 2.66 -6.82
C TYR A 65 -9.61 1.52 -6.80
N ALA A 66 -10.88 1.82 -7.06
CA ALA A 66 -11.95 0.81 -7.06
C ALA A 66 -11.69 -0.37 -8.03
N THR A 67 -10.83 -0.23 -9.03
CA THR A 67 -10.37 -1.32 -9.93
C THR A 67 -9.63 -2.44 -9.19
N LEU A 68 -8.92 -2.12 -8.10
CA LEU A 68 -8.23 -3.07 -7.21
C LEU A 68 -9.20 -3.86 -6.31
N THR A 69 -10.51 -3.71 -6.49
CA THR A 69 -11.53 -4.42 -5.72
C THR A 69 -12.52 -5.13 -6.63
N ALA A 70 -13.15 -6.20 -6.14
CA ALA A 70 -14.22 -6.94 -6.81
C ALA A 70 -15.53 -6.82 -6.01
N ARG A 71 -16.68 -6.77 -6.70
CA ARG A 71 -17.99 -6.92 -6.05
C ARG A 71 -18.19 -8.38 -5.65
N VAL A 72 -18.68 -8.62 -4.44
CA VAL A 72 -19.09 -9.95 -3.99
C VAL A 72 -20.42 -10.32 -4.65
N LYS A 73 -20.52 -11.51 -5.25
CA LYS A 73 -21.78 -12.00 -5.84
C LYS A 73 -22.79 -12.25 -4.72
N GLY A 74 -23.99 -11.68 -4.84
CA GLY A 74 -25.07 -11.88 -3.87
C GLY A 74 -24.93 -11.13 -2.54
N GLY A 75 -23.98 -10.19 -2.41
CA GLY A 75 -23.88 -9.28 -1.26
C GLY A 75 -24.42 -7.88 -1.58
N ASP A 76 -24.71 -7.10 -0.53
CA ASP A 76 -25.30 -5.75 -0.57
C ASP A 76 -24.35 -4.67 -1.12
N GLY A 77 -23.88 -4.83 -2.36
CA GLY A 77 -22.90 -3.95 -3.01
C GLY A 77 -21.47 -4.08 -2.48
N VAL A 78 -21.24 -4.88 -1.44
CA VAL A 78 -19.95 -5.10 -0.76
C VAL A 78 -18.83 -5.41 -1.75
N ARG A 79 -17.69 -4.74 -1.55
CA ARG A 79 -16.48 -4.92 -2.35
C ARG A 79 -15.36 -5.48 -1.50
N ILE A 80 -14.63 -6.45 -2.05
CA ILE A 80 -13.44 -7.08 -1.46
C ILE A 80 -12.19 -6.68 -2.26
N TYR A 81 -11.05 -6.58 -1.59
CA TYR A 81 -9.75 -6.34 -2.21
C TYR A 81 -9.34 -7.52 -3.10
N LYS A 82 -8.87 -7.23 -4.31
CA LYS A 82 -8.24 -8.22 -5.20
C LYS A 82 -6.78 -8.37 -4.79
N ARG A 83 -6.54 -8.91 -3.59
CA ARG A 83 -5.18 -9.13 -3.08
C ARG A 83 -4.40 -10.06 -4.02
N ASN A 84 -3.27 -9.56 -4.51
CA ASN A 84 -2.39 -10.34 -5.37
C ASN A 84 -1.54 -11.29 -4.51
N ARG A 85 -1.88 -12.58 -4.48
CA ARG A 85 -1.07 -13.62 -3.84
C ARG A 85 -0.10 -14.19 -4.87
N MET A 86 1.20 -14.07 -4.62
CA MET A 86 2.22 -14.56 -5.55
C MET A 86 2.74 -15.92 -5.09
N ILE A 87 2.64 -16.93 -5.94
CA ILE A 87 3.22 -18.26 -5.73
C ILE A 87 4.46 -18.37 -6.61
N VAL A 88 5.59 -18.78 -6.03
CA VAL A 88 6.86 -18.99 -6.71
C VAL A 88 7.25 -20.45 -6.50
N THR A 89 7.43 -21.19 -7.59
CA THR A 89 7.80 -22.60 -7.56
C THR A 89 9.19 -22.77 -8.17
N ASN A 90 10.17 -23.11 -7.33
CA ASN A 90 11.57 -23.28 -7.70
C ASN A 90 11.86 -24.79 -7.92
N PRO A 91 12.32 -25.21 -9.11
CA PRO A 91 12.70 -26.61 -9.33
C PRO A 91 14.00 -26.93 -8.59
N ILE A 92 13.95 -27.94 -7.73
CA ILE A 92 15.11 -28.52 -7.07
C ILE A 92 15.66 -29.63 -7.97
N VAL A 93 16.81 -29.37 -8.60
CA VAL A 93 17.47 -30.34 -9.49
C VAL A 93 18.20 -31.40 -8.67
N SER A 94 17.43 -32.33 -8.09
CA SER A 94 17.95 -33.58 -7.52
C SER A 94 18.18 -34.62 -8.63
N ARG A 95 19.24 -35.42 -8.51
CA ARG A 95 19.65 -36.41 -9.54
C ARG A 95 18.74 -37.64 -9.65
N LYS A 96 17.71 -37.78 -8.81
CA LYS A 96 16.82 -38.95 -8.80
C LYS A 96 15.34 -38.66 -9.03
N ASP A 97 14.83 -37.52 -8.54
CA ASP A 97 13.45 -37.09 -8.78
C ASP A 97 13.40 -35.54 -8.80
N PRO A 98 12.65 -34.92 -9.73
CA PRO A 98 12.42 -33.48 -9.70
C PRO A 98 11.50 -33.13 -8.52
N THR A 99 12.05 -32.49 -7.49
CA THR A 99 11.28 -31.90 -6.40
C THR A 99 11.12 -30.40 -6.62
N PHE A 100 10.10 -29.79 -6.02
CA PHE A 100 9.79 -28.39 -6.19
C PHE A 100 9.64 -27.71 -4.82
N ASP A 101 10.39 -26.65 -4.57
CA ASP A 101 10.15 -25.75 -3.45
C ASP A 101 9.07 -24.73 -3.88
N THR A 102 8.07 -24.49 -3.03
CA THR A 102 6.95 -23.58 -3.35
C THR A 102 6.76 -22.55 -2.25
N VAL A 103 7.17 -21.32 -2.56
CA VAL A 103 7.05 -20.16 -1.68
C VAL A 103 5.78 -19.40 -2.04
N THR A 104 4.88 -19.22 -1.07
CA THR A 104 3.66 -18.41 -1.23
C THR A 104 3.82 -17.09 -0.51
N TYR A 105 3.78 -15.97 -1.23
CA TYR A 105 3.65 -14.63 -0.67
C TYR A 105 2.16 -14.29 -0.52
N GLU A 106 1.72 -13.97 0.70
CA GLU A 106 0.35 -13.58 1.04
C GLU A 106 -0.09 -12.26 0.38
N TRP A 107 0.86 -11.46 -0.10
CA TRP A 107 0.66 -10.24 -0.87
C TRP A 107 1.88 -9.94 -1.75
N ALA A 108 1.65 -9.36 -2.93
CA ALA A 108 2.64 -8.74 -3.80
C ALA A 108 2.03 -7.48 -4.46
N PRO A 109 2.85 -6.53 -4.95
CA PRO A 109 2.32 -5.36 -5.64
C PRO A 109 1.46 -5.76 -6.86
N PRO A 110 0.33 -5.07 -7.13
CA PRO A 110 -0.52 -5.37 -8.27
C PRO A 110 0.12 -4.90 -9.59
N GLY A 111 -0.23 -5.56 -10.69
CA GLY A 111 0.16 -5.12 -12.05
C GLY A 111 1.58 -5.48 -12.49
N LEU A 112 2.35 -6.21 -11.68
CA LEU A 112 3.72 -6.61 -12.01
C LEU A 112 3.80 -7.94 -12.78
N THR A 113 4.87 -8.08 -13.57
CA THR A 113 5.35 -9.41 -14.00
C THR A 113 5.93 -10.15 -12.79
N GLN A 114 5.90 -11.50 -12.81
CA GLN A 114 6.44 -12.30 -11.71
C GLN A 114 7.93 -12.00 -11.44
N LYS A 115 8.73 -11.78 -12.48
CA LYS A 115 10.14 -11.38 -12.36
C LYS A 115 10.31 -10.08 -11.57
N LEU A 116 9.57 -9.03 -11.93
CA LEU A 116 9.69 -7.73 -11.27
C LEU A 116 9.13 -7.76 -9.84
N ALA A 117 8.08 -8.56 -9.60
CA ALA A 117 7.56 -8.81 -8.26
C ALA A 117 8.56 -9.57 -7.37
N MET A 118 9.30 -10.54 -7.91
CA MET A 118 10.39 -11.22 -7.18
C MET A 118 11.53 -10.26 -6.84
N GLN A 119 12.02 -9.46 -7.81
CA GLN A 119 13.02 -8.43 -7.55
C GLN A 119 12.56 -7.42 -6.47
N TYR A 120 11.28 -7.04 -6.48
CA TYR A 120 10.71 -6.19 -5.44
C TYR A 120 10.72 -6.86 -4.05
N MET A 121 10.40 -8.16 -3.96
CA MET A 121 10.47 -8.92 -2.71
C MET A 121 11.90 -9.07 -2.19
N GLU A 122 12.90 -9.19 -3.08
CA GLU A 122 14.32 -9.25 -2.69
C GLU A 122 14.82 -7.96 -2.03
N LEU A 123 14.21 -6.80 -2.35
CA LEU A 123 14.51 -5.50 -1.72
C LEU A 123 13.80 -5.26 -0.38
N ILE A 124 13.00 -6.21 0.10
CA ILE A 124 12.35 -6.17 1.43
C ILE A 124 13.17 -7.03 2.43
N PRO A 125 13.46 -6.54 3.66
CA PRO A 125 14.11 -7.34 4.70
C PRO A 125 13.41 -8.69 4.91
N LYS A 126 14.18 -9.78 5.05
CA LYS A 126 13.65 -11.16 5.01
C LYS A 126 12.58 -11.41 6.07
N GLU A 127 12.78 -10.84 7.25
CA GLU A 127 11.87 -10.83 8.40
C GLU A 127 10.57 -10.04 8.20
N MET A 128 10.47 -9.23 7.13
CA MET A 128 9.28 -8.46 6.75
C MET A 128 8.63 -8.97 5.45
N GLN A 129 9.21 -9.96 4.76
CA GLN A 129 8.64 -10.50 3.53
C GLN A 129 7.33 -11.25 3.86
N PRO A 130 6.20 -11.01 3.17
CA PRO A 130 4.90 -11.57 3.53
C PRO A 130 4.75 -13.05 3.11
N VAL A 131 5.74 -13.90 3.40
CA VAL A 131 5.72 -15.33 3.07
C VAL A 131 4.79 -16.06 4.04
N ALA A 132 3.85 -16.83 3.51
CA ALA A 132 2.81 -17.52 4.27
C ALA A 132 3.40 -18.38 5.41
N GLY A 133 2.86 -18.21 6.62
CA GLY A 133 3.32 -18.92 7.81
C GLY A 133 4.60 -18.38 8.47
N THR A 134 5.19 -17.29 7.97
CA THR A 134 6.38 -16.64 8.56
C THR A 134 6.07 -15.42 9.41
N ASP A 135 7.04 -14.96 10.20
CA ASP A 135 6.97 -13.71 10.96
C ASP A 135 6.68 -12.49 10.07
N GLY A 136 7.13 -12.48 8.81
CA GLY A 136 6.87 -11.38 7.87
C GLY A 136 5.41 -11.32 7.41
N ALA A 137 4.75 -12.46 7.25
CA ALA A 137 3.29 -12.53 7.03
C ALA A 137 2.49 -12.07 8.26
N TYR A 138 2.94 -12.47 9.46
CA TYR A 138 2.37 -11.96 10.72
C TYR A 138 2.54 -10.44 10.83
N TYR A 139 3.75 -9.95 10.55
CA TYR A 139 4.11 -8.53 10.56
C TYR A 139 3.22 -7.71 9.63
N ARG A 140 3.03 -8.16 8.37
CA ARG A 140 2.13 -7.50 7.41
C ARG A 140 0.71 -7.33 7.98
N ARG A 141 0.11 -8.40 8.51
CA ARG A 141 -1.25 -8.36 9.09
C ARG A 141 -1.34 -7.45 10.32
N ARG A 142 -0.31 -7.43 11.17
CA ARG A 142 -0.22 -6.46 12.28
C ARG A 142 -0.17 -5.01 11.77
N GLN A 143 0.60 -4.74 10.72
CA GLN A 143 0.63 -3.41 10.09
C GLN A 143 -0.72 -3.03 9.46
N LEU A 144 -1.45 -3.97 8.83
CA LEU A 144 -2.80 -3.70 8.30
C LEU A 144 -3.78 -3.26 9.39
N MET A 145 -3.76 -3.87 10.57
CA MET A 145 -4.59 -3.38 11.69
C MET A 145 -4.13 -2.03 12.22
N ARG A 146 -2.83 -1.87 12.44
CA ARG A 146 -2.25 -0.68 13.07
C ARG A 146 -2.32 0.58 12.20
N GLN A 147 -1.93 0.46 10.93
CA GLN A 147 -1.82 1.57 9.97
C GLN A 147 -3.15 1.98 9.37
N LEU A 148 -4.10 1.05 9.29
CA LEU A 148 -5.40 1.24 8.65
C LEU A 148 -6.52 0.82 9.61
N PRO A 149 -6.75 1.47 10.76
CA PRO A 149 -7.79 1.02 11.70
C PRO A 149 -9.17 1.05 11.06
N LEU A 150 -10.00 0.03 11.27
CA LEU A 150 -11.30 -0.10 10.59
C LEU A 150 -12.26 1.03 11.00
N TYR A 151 -12.26 1.40 12.27
CA TYR A 151 -13.07 2.50 12.81
C TYR A 151 -12.62 3.89 12.32
N ASP A 152 -11.39 4.06 11.80
CA ASP A 152 -10.98 5.31 11.14
C ASP A 152 -11.61 5.47 9.74
N GLN A 153 -12.29 4.42 9.23
CA GLN A 153 -12.67 4.27 7.82
C GLN A 153 -14.15 3.94 7.60
N ASP A 154 -14.79 3.37 8.62
CA ASP A 154 -16.15 2.86 8.56
C ASP A 154 -16.94 3.42 9.77
N PRO A 155 -17.82 4.42 9.56
CA PRO A 155 -18.59 5.02 10.64
C PRO A 155 -19.42 4.00 11.44
N SER A 156 -19.81 2.87 10.84
CA SER A 156 -20.56 1.80 11.53
C SER A 156 -19.74 1.05 12.59
N GLN A 157 -18.42 1.26 12.63
CA GLN A 157 -17.48 0.60 13.52
C GLN A 157 -16.99 1.50 14.66
N CYS A 158 -17.42 2.77 14.67
CA CYS A 158 -17.18 3.76 15.72
C CYS A 158 -18.14 3.56 16.90
N HIS A 159 -17.74 3.96 18.10
CA HIS A 159 -18.54 3.75 19.32
C HIS A 159 -19.41 4.96 19.64
N GLY A 160 -20.71 4.83 19.40
CA GLY A 160 -21.72 5.76 19.94
C GLY A 160 -21.81 7.12 19.25
N LEU A 161 -21.49 7.19 17.95
CA LEU A 161 -21.70 8.42 17.15
C LEU A 161 -23.19 8.81 17.15
N SER A 162 -23.48 10.08 17.42
CA SER A 162 -24.79 10.67 17.11
C SER A 162 -25.00 10.81 15.60
N GLU A 163 -26.24 11.04 15.15
CA GLU A 163 -26.56 11.20 13.72
C GLU A 163 -25.74 12.32 13.04
N GLY A 164 -25.49 13.42 13.75
CA GLY A 164 -24.65 14.51 13.27
C GLY A 164 -23.17 14.13 13.15
N GLU A 165 -22.63 13.38 14.11
CA GLU A 165 -21.25 12.90 14.09
C GLU A 165 -21.04 11.81 13.04
N LEU A 166 -22.03 10.93 12.83
CA LEU A 166 -22.06 9.94 11.75
C LEU A 166 -21.88 10.63 10.40
N LYS A 167 -22.68 11.69 10.13
CA LYS A 167 -22.59 12.47 8.89
C LYS A 167 -21.22 13.13 8.72
N LEU A 168 -20.64 13.68 9.79
CA LEU A 168 -19.30 14.27 9.79
C LEU A 168 -18.20 13.24 9.52
N MET A 169 -18.33 12.02 10.06
CA MET A 169 -17.38 10.93 9.84
C MET A 169 -17.47 10.38 8.41
N GLU A 170 -18.68 10.22 7.86
CA GLU A 170 -18.87 9.90 6.44
C GLU A 170 -18.20 10.91 5.51
N ASP A 171 -18.41 12.21 5.74
CA ASP A 171 -17.86 13.26 4.90
C ASP A 171 -16.34 13.38 5.05
N PHE A 172 -15.80 13.11 6.25
CA PHE A 172 -14.38 12.98 6.50
C PHE A 172 -13.75 11.80 5.72
N VAL A 173 -14.38 10.62 5.77
CA VAL A 173 -13.96 9.42 5.03
C VAL A 173 -14.00 9.68 3.52
N LYS A 174 -15.11 10.21 3.01
CA LYS A 174 -15.28 10.58 1.61
C LYS A 174 -14.20 11.57 1.15
N LYS A 175 -13.91 12.60 1.96
CA LYS A 175 -12.90 13.61 1.66
C LYS A 175 -11.50 13.00 1.54
N TYR A 176 -11.05 12.23 2.54
CA TYR A 176 -9.70 11.67 2.46
C TYR A 176 -9.57 10.65 1.32
N LYS A 177 -10.61 9.86 1.01
CA LYS A 177 -10.61 8.91 -0.11
C LYS A 177 -10.37 9.64 -1.45
N ALA A 178 -10.98 10.80 -1.63
CA ALA A 178 -10.82 11.63 -2.82
C ALA A 178 -9.45 12.36 -2.86
N GLU A 179 -9.04 12.98 -1.74
CA GLU A 179 -7.94 13.96 -1.73
C GLU A 179 -6.57 13.40 -1.30
N ALA A 180 -6.53 12.40 -0.42
CA ALA A 180 -5.29 11.94 0.22
C ALA A 180 -4.97 10.45 0.01
N LEU A 181 -5.96 9.56 0.04
CA LEU A 181 -5.77 8.11 -0.09
C LEU A 181 -5.07 7.77 -1.40
N GLY A 182 -4.03 6.95 -1.31
CA GLY A 182 -3.17 6.52 -2.39
C GLY A 182 -2.84 5.03 -2.31
N VAL A 183 -2.51 4.43 -3.45
CA VAL A 183 -1.87 3.12 -3.54
C VAL A 183 -0.62 3.29 -4.39
N GLY A 184 0.53 2.85 -3.86
CA GLY A 184 1.81 2.96 -4.55
C GLY A 184 1.88 2.03 -5.76
N GLU A 185 2.56 2.49 -6.79
CA GLU A 185 2.76 1.78 -8.05
C GLU A 185 4.22 1.32 -8.12
N VAL A 186 4.47 0.04 -8.41
CA VAL A 186 5.85 -0.46 -8.54
C VAL A 186 6.20 -0.54 -10.02
N ALA A 187 7.34 0.04 -10.39
CA ALA A 187 7.90 -0.01 -11.74
C ALA A 187 9.42 0.19 -11.67
N LEU A 188 10.11 0.13 -12.82
CA LEU A 188 11.50 0.58 -12.89
C LEU A 188 11.58 2.13 -12.84
N PRO A 189 12.75 2.70 -12.50
CA PRO A 189 12.99 4.13 -12.62
C PRO A 189 12.68 4.66 -14.04
N GLY A 190 12.01 5.81 -14.12
CA GLY A 190 11.50 6.39 -15.37
C GLY A 190 10.19 5.77 -15.92
N GLN A 191 9.73 4.63 -15.40
CA GLN A 191 8.54 3.90 -15.92
C GLN A 191 7.27 4.08 -15.06
N GLY A 192 7.25 5.03 -14.13
CA GLY A 192 6.07 5.31 -13.31
C GLY A 192 4.94 5.95 -14.12
N GLY A 193 3.73 5.42 -14.01
CA GLY A 193 2.52 6.00 -14.61
C GLY A 193 2.24 5.59 -16.06
N SER A 194 3.11 4.79 -16.67
CA SER A 194 3.01 4.35 -18.07
C SER A 194 1.68 3.66 -18.40
N GLY A 195 1.00 3.05 -17.42
CA GLY A 195 -0.30 2.40 -17.60
C GLY A 195 -1.52 3.33 -17.67
N LYS A 196 -1.35 4.66 -17.77
CA LYS A 196 -2.45 5.65 -17.77
C LYS A 196 -2.60 6.48 -19.06
N GLU A 197 -1.71 6.31 -20.05
CA GLU A 197 -1.67 7.18 -21.25
C GLU A 197 -2.48 6.66 -22.47
N GLU A 198 -3.03 5.44 -22.45
CA GLU A 198 -3.98 4.97 -23.47
C GLU A 198 -5.38 5.61 -23.30
N GLY A 199 -5.46 6.94 -23.47
CA GLY A 199 -6.71 7.67 -23.20
C GLY A 199 -6.79 9.15 -23.59
N LYS A 200 -5.74 9.75 -24.17
CA LYS A 200 -5.83 11.11 -24.73
C LYS A 200 -5.19 11.21 -26.10
N ALA A 201 -6.03 11.19 -27.13
CA ALA A 201 -5.64 11.61 -28.47
C ALA A 201 -5.10 13.04 -28.44
N GLN A 202 -3.99 13.27 -29.14
CA GLN A 202 -3.41 14.60 -29.34
C GLN A 202 -4.36 15.42 -30.22
N ASP A 203 -4.96 16.48 -29.69
CA ASP A 203 -5.45 17.56 -30.54
C ASP A 203 -4.34 18.62 -30.66
N LYS A 204 -3.79 18.76 -31.86
CA LYS A 204 -2.74 19.73 -32.18
C LYS A 204 -3.37 20.90 -32.95
N THR A 205 -3.64 21.99 -32.24
CA THR A 205 -3.91 23.29 -32.87
C THR A 205 -2.95 24.35 -32.32
N VAL A 206 -1.89 24.63 -33.08
CA VAL A 206 -1.03 25.80 -32.88
C VAL A 206 -1.03 26.58 -34.19
N ALA A 207 -1.62 27.77 -34.16
CA ALA A 207 -1.66 28.67 -35.30
C ALA A 207 -0.27 29.29 -35.58
N ALA A 208 0.02 29.55 -36.85
CA ALA A 208 1.34 29.97 -37.30
C ALA A 208 1.54 31.49 -37.28
N THR A 209 2.77 31.92 -36.93
CA THR A 209 3.34 33.17 -37.45
C THR A 209 4.88 33.11 -37.57
N LYS A 210 5.39 33.57 -38.72
CA LYS A 210 6.80 33.80 -39.16
C LYS A 210 6.76 35.08 -40.06
N PRO A 211 7.86 35.68 -40.60
CA PRO A 211 9.29 35.29 -40.71
C PRO A 211 10.20 36.14 -39.76
N SER A 212 11.54 36.31 -39.87
CA SER A 212 12.59 36.01 -40.88
C SER A 212 13.88 35.50 -40.16
N GLU A 213 15.14 35.56 -40.62
CA GLU A 213 15.84 36.04 -41.84
C GLU A 213 17.01 35.06 -42.17
N ALA A 214 17.72 35.24 -43.30
CA ALA A 214 18.60 34.21 -43.88
C ALA A 214 20.09 34.32 -43.52
N THR A 215 20.87 33.24 -43.70
CA THR A 215 22.03 33.20 -44.63
C THR A 215 22.67 31.79 -44.78
N LYS A 216 22.80 31.36 -46.05
CA LYS A 216 23.66 30.36 -46.72
C LYS A 216 24.38 29.20 -45.96
N ALA A 217 24.27 28.01 -46.57
CA ALA A 217 25.21 26.87 -46.45
C ALA A 217 26.45 27.03 -47.36
N PRO A 218 27.43 26.10 -47.28
CA PRO A 218 27.47 25.07 -48.33
C PRO A 218 27.72 23.62 -47.84
N GLU A 219 27.49 22.69 -48.76
CA GLU A 219 27.87 21.26 -48.73
C GLU A 219 29.42 21.11 -48.79
N SER A 220 30.10 19.99 -48.54
CA SER A 220 29.76 18.59 -48.21
C SER A 220 31.00 17.94 -47.55
N THR A 221 30.82 16.86 -46.77
CA THR A 221 31.61 15.61 -46.86
C THR A 221 31.05 14.58 -45.87
N SER A 222 30.81 13.37 -46.34
CA SER A 222 30.41 12.22 -45.52
C SER A 222 31.62 11.53 -44.91
N GLU A 223 31.61 11.26 -43.60
CA GLU A 223 32.39 10.15 -43.04
C GLU A 223 31.77 9.66 -41.72
N SER A 224 31.42 8.37 -41.69
CA SER A 224 30.87 7.71 -40.51
C SER A 224 31.99 7.21 -39.60
N THR A 225 32.00 7.64 -38.35
CA THR A 225 32.65 6.88 -37.25
C THR A 225 31.69 6.76 -36.07
N ASN A 226 31.56 5.53 -35.58
CA ASN A 226 30.59 5.17 -34.53
C ASN A 226 30.99 5.66 -33.14
N GLY A 227 30.01 5.78 -32.24
CA GLY A 227 30.26 5.72 -30.79
C GLY A 227 30.07 7.02 -30.00
N ALA A 228 29.07 7.83 -30.34
CA ALA A 228 28.58 8.81 -29.37
C ALA A 228 27.94 8.06 -28.18
N LEU A 229 28.52 8.22 -26.99
CA LEU A 229 27.86 7.85 -25.74
C LEU A 229 26.55 8.65 -25.64
N GLU A 230 25.42 7.96 -25.55
CA GLU A 230 24.16 8.57 -25.10
C GLU A 230 24.44 9.39 -23.83
N PRO A 231 23.97 10.64 -23.72
CA PRO A 231 24.17 11.44 -22.53
C PRO A 231 23.50 10.71 -21.37
N ALA A 232 24.32 10.20 -20.43
CA ALA A 232 23.83 9.46 -19.28
C ALA A 232 22.82 10.33 -18.52
N GLY A 233 21.54 9.96 -18.59
CA GLY A 233 20.47 10.68 -17.92
C GLY A 233 20.75 10.81 -16.43
N GLU A 234 20.25 11.88 -15.80
CA GLU A 234 20.48 12.12 -14.38
C GLU A 234 20.13 10.88 -13.55
N PRO A 235 21.01 10.46 -12.61
CA PRO A 235 20.79 9.26 -11.83
C PRO A 235 19.50 9.40 -11.01
N TYR A 236 18.62 8.42 -11.14
CA TYR A 236 17.37 8.40 -10.41
C TYR A 236 17.62 8.32 -8.90
N HIS A 237 16.99 9.20 -8.10
CA HIS A 237 17.23 9.30 -6.66
C HIS A 237 15.99 8.94 -5.83
N CYS A 238 16.17 8.26 -4.70
CA CYS A 238 15.08 7.95 -3.77
C CYS A 238 14.71 9.18 -2.91
N ASP A 239 13.42 9.54 -2.86
CA ASP A 239 12.96 10.75 -2.18
C ASP A 239 13.14 10.73 -0.65
N THR A 240 13.11 9.57 0.02
CA THR A 240 13.37 9.48 1.47
C THR A 240 14.86 9.51 1.80
N CYS A 241 15.67 8.60 1.24
CA CYS A 241 17.07 8.43 1.64
C CYS A 241 18.08 9.24 0.82
N LYS A 242 17.63 9.88 -0.27
CA LYS A 242 18.42 10.69 -1.22
C LYS A 242 19.59 9.96 -1.91
N ARG A 243 19.70 8.64 -1.75
CA ARG A 243 20.66 7.78 -2.46
C ARG A 243 20.16 7.48 -3.88
N ALA A 244 21.10 7.26 -4.79
CA ALA A 244 20.82 6.82 -6.15
C ALA A 244 20.18 5.43 -6.18
N VAL A 245 19.34 5.20 -7.19
CA VAL A 245 18.66 3.95 -7.47
C VAL A 245 19.14 3.40 -8.82
N PRO A 246 19.60 2.15 -8.90
CA PRO A 246 19.92 1.51 -10.18
C PRO A 246 18.69 1.44 -11.09
N ALA A 247 18.89 1.65 -12.40
CA ALA A 247 17.80 1.69 -13.39
C ALA A 247 17.09 0.33 -13.59
N ASP A 248 17.68 -0.77 -13.11
CA ASP A 248 17.14 -2.13 -13.15
C ASP A 248 16.50 -2.58 -11.81
N CYS A 249 16.56 -1.74 -10.77
CA CYS A 249 15.98 -2.03 -9.46
C CYS A 249 14.55 -1.43 -9.33
N PRO A 250 13.52 -2.22 -8.95
CA PRO A 250 12.17 -1.71 -8.81
C PRO A 250 12.05 -0.63 -7.72
N VAL A 251 11.29 0.41 -8.04
CA VAL A 251 10.92 1.50 -7.14
C VAL A 251 9.41 1.58 -6.95
N VAL A 252 9.00 2.17 -5.84
CA VAL A 252 7.63 2.61 -5.61
C VAL A 252 7.48 4.05 -6.11
N TYR A 253 6.40 4.33 -6.83
CA TYR A 253 5.89 5.67 -7.13
C TYR A 253 4.60 5.94 -6.34
N ALA A 254 4.36 7.21 -6.04
CA ALA A 254 3.15 7.67 -5.38
C ALA A 254 2.45 8.69 -6.27
N ASP A 255 1.33 8.31 -6.92
CA ASP A 255 0.72 9.16 -7.95
C ASP A 255 0.24 10.55 -7.45
N ARG A 256 -0.04 10.73 -6.15
CA ARG A 256 -0.33 12.04 -5.54
C ARG A 256 0.91 12.90 -5.27
N ALA A 257 2.09 12.27 -5.23
CA ALA A 257 3.37 12.94 -5.16
C ALA A 257 3.92 13.35 -6.55
N GLY A 258 3.26 12.88 -7.62
CA GLY A 258 3.75 12.94 -8.99
C GLY A 258 4.75 11.82 -9.29
N TYR A 259 4.87 11.47 -10.57
CA TYR A 259 5.80 10.42 -11.04
C TYR A 259 7.26 10.89 -11.16
N SER A 260 7.57 12.14 -10.78
CA SER A 260 8.92 12.65 -10.59
C SER A 260 9.55 12.26 -9.25
N ARG A 261 8.78 11.63 -8.35
CA ARG A 261 9.25 11.14 -7.05
C ARG A 261 9.13 9.62 -6.97
N GLN A 262 10.18 9.00 -6.46
CA GLN A 262 10.31 7.55 -6.36
C GLN A 262 10.98 7.14 -5.05
N TRP A 263 10.70 5.91 -4.61
CA TRP A 263 11.21 5.35 -3.35
C TRP A 263 11.76 3.95 -3.56
N HIS A 264 12.86 3.61 -2.89
CA HIS A 264 13.15 2.20 -2.66
C HIS A 264 11.98 1.54 -1.90
N PRO A 265 11.69 0.24 -2.08
CA PRO A 265 10.62 -0.46 -1.35
C PRO A 265 10.67 -0.23 0.17
N ALA A 266 11.84 -0.41 0.79
CA ALA A 266 12.05 -0.17 2.23
C ALA A 266 12.04 1.33 2.64
N CYS A 267 12.09 2.26 1.69
CA CYS A 267 12.06 3.70 1.93
C CYS A 267 10.66 4.33 1.80
N PHE A 268 9.66 3.58 1.34
CA PHE A 268 8.28 4.03 1.22
C PHE A 268 7.55 3.88 2.57
N VAL A 269 7.87 4.79 3.49
CA VAL A 269 7.49 4.74 4.91
C VAL A 269 6.56 5.88 5.29
N CYS A 270 5.78 5.70 6.36
CA CYS A 270 5.02 6.79 6.97
C CYS A 270 5.96 7.80 7.63
N CYS A 271 5.88 9.08 7.27
CA CYS A 271 6.75 10.13 7.82
C CYS A 271 6.64 10.39 9.33
N ARG A 272 5.62 9.85 10.02
CA ARG A 272 5.45 10.00 11.48
C ARG A 272 6.01 8.84 12.31
N CYS A 273 5.98 7.60 11.80
CA CYS A 273 6.47 6.43 12.53
C CYS A 273 7.58 5.65 11.84
N SER A 274 7.97 6.06 10.63
CA SER A 274 9.02 5.42 9.81
C SER A 274 8.77 3.93 9.47
N GLU A 275 7.57 3.42 9.75
CA GLU A 275 7.11 2.09 9.35
C GLU A 275 6.82 2.04 7.84
N PRO A 276 7.21 0.97 7.12
CA PRO A 276 6.84 0.73 5.73
C PRO A 276 5.32 0.77 5.51
N LEU A 277 4.87 1.46 4.47
CA LEU A 277 3.45 1.64 4.18
C LEU A 277 2.84 0.32 3.68
N VAL A 278 1.96 -0.24 4.49
CA VAL A 278 1.43 -1.60 4.29
C VAL A 278 0.62 -1.71 3.01
N ASP A 279 0.86 -2.77 2.23
CA ASP A 279 0.29 -3.00 0.90
C ASP A 279 0.44 -1.81 -0.08
N LEU A 280 1.44 -0.94 0.16
CA LEU A 280 1.66 0.34 -0.51
C LEU A 280 0.49 1.33 -0.37
N ILE A 281 -0.42 1.10 0.57
CA ILE A 281 -1.55 2.01 0.86
C ILE A 281 -1.01 3.19 1.67
N TYR A 282 -1.18 4.40 1.14
CA TYR A 282 -0.64 5.62 1.70
C TYR A 282 -1.65 6.76 1.70
N PHE A 283 -1.36 7.82 2.44
CA PHE A 283 -2.16 9.03 2.52
C PHE A 283 -1.24 10.21 2.28
N TRP A 284 -1.47 11.00 1.23
CA TRP A 284 -0.62 12.14 0.89
C TRP A 284 -1.07 13.40 1.65
N LYS A 285 -0.13 14.04 2.36
CA LYS A 285 -0.37 15.32 3.03
C LYS A 285 0.93 16.10 3.16
N SER A 286 0.88 17.39 2.80
CA SER A 286 1.99 18.34 2.98
C SER A 286 3.34 17.87 2.40
N GLY A 287 3.30 17.24 1.22
CA GLY A 287 4.52 16.79 0.52
C GLY A 287 5.14 15.49 1.07
N ALA A 288 4.44 14.78 1.96
CA ALA A 288 4.90 13.53 2.58
C ALA A 288 3.82 12.44 2.57
N ALA A 289 4.26 11.18 2.67
CA ALA A 289 3.41 10.00 2.75
C ALA A 289 3.14 9.61 4.22
N TRP A 290 1.87 9.32 4.53
CA TRP A 290 1.38 8.96 5.85
C TRP A 290 0.67 7.59 5.79
N CYS A 291 0.69 6.85 6.89
CA CYS A 291 -0.28 5.76 7.08
C CYS A 291 -1.64 6.32 7.50
N GLY A 292 -2.72 5.57 7.29
CA GLY A 292 -4.09 6.03 7.58
C GLY A 292 -4.27 6.54 9.01
N ARG A 293 -3.83 5.75 10.00
CA ARG A 293 -3.86 6.12 11.44
C ARG A 293 -3.29 7.51 11.69
N HIS A 294 -2.06 7.76 11.23
CA HIS A 294 -1.37 9.02 11.50
C HIS A 294 -1.86 10.17 10.61
N TYR A 295 -2.36 9.89 9.41
CA TYR A 295 -3.05 10.89 8.60
C TYR A 295 -4.32 11.37 9.31
N CYS A 296 -5.21 10.46 9.73
CA CYS A 296 -6.44 10.82 10.41
C CYS A 296 -6.17 11.56 11.73
N GLU A 297 -5.22 11.07 12.52
CA GLU A 297 -4.79 11.71 13.77
C GLU A 297 -4.15 13.09 13.56
N SER A 298 -3.63 13.38 12.36
CA SER A 298 -3.11 14.71 12.00
C SER A 298 -4.20 15.72 11.58
N LEU A 299 -5.46 15.31 11.60
CA LEU A 299 -6.64 16.11 11.24
C LEU A 299 -7.71 16.14 12.34
N ARG A 300 -7.82 15.07 13.13
CA ARG A 300 -8.72 14.92 14.27
C ARG A 300 -7.97 14.28 15.45
N PRO A 301 -8.18 14.73 16.70
CA PRO A 301 -7.48 14.17 17.86
C PRO A 301 -7.97 12.75 18.16
N ARG A 302 -7.04 11.79 18.31
CA ARG A 302 -7.39 10.41 18.65
C ARG A 302 -7.66 10.25 20.16
N CYS A 303 -8.75 9.58 20.51
CA CYS A 303 -9.11 9.31 21.90
C CYS A 303 -8.16 8.28 22.53
N ALA A 304 -7.47 8.65 23.61
CA ALA A 304 -6.58 7.74 24.36
C ALA A 304 -7.31 6.57 25.06
N GLY A 305 -8.65 6.58 25.08
CA GLY A 305 -9.50 5.49 25.54
C GLY A 305 -9.84 4.51 24.42
N CYS A 306 -10.78 4.89 23.55
CA CYS A 306 -11.31 4.04 22.49
C CYS A 306 -10.45 3.98 21.21
N ASP A 307 -9.34 4.73 21.14
CA ASP A 307 -8.40 4.73 20.01
C ASP A 307 -9.01 5.23 18.68
N GLU A 308 -10.22 5.81 18.71
CA GLU A 308 -10.97 6.37 17.57
C GLU A 308 -10.68 7.88 17.38
N VAL A 309 -10.99 8.45 16.20
CA VAL A 309 -10.70 9.84 15.77
C VAL A 309 -11.94 10.74 15.74
#